data_AF-A0A0D6QCK0-F1
#
_entry.id   AF-A0A0D6QCK0-F1
#
_cell.length_a   1.000
_cell.length_b   1.000
_cell.length_c   1.000
_cell.angle_alpha   90.00
_cell.angle_beta   90.00
_cell.angle_gamma   90.00
#
_symmetry.space_group_name_H-M   'P 1'
#
loop_
_entity.id
_entity.type
_entity.pdbx_description
1 polymer ?
#
loop_
_entity_poly.entity_id
_entity_poly.type
_entity_poly.pdbx_seq_one_letter_code
_entity_poly.pdbx_strand_id
1 'polypeptide(L)' 'MSNAQICGRRFRILAVIDDFSWENLAVVADTSLSGGRVVRELTALVERYGKSPMIISENGT' A
#
# COMPACT_ATOMS: atom_id res chain seq x y z
N MET A 1 -32.51 3.79 -5.89
CA MET A 1 -31.92 3.17 -4.69
C MET A 1 -30.59 3.83 -4.42
N SER A 2 -30.61 4.84 -3.56
CA SER A 2 -29.51 5.72 -3.16
C SER A 2 -28.62 5.04 -2.14
N ASN A 3 -27.32 4.93 -2.39
CA ASN A 3 -26.36 4.59 -1.35
C ASN A 3 -25.23 5.63 -1.31
N ALA A 4 -25.61 6.89 -1.06
CA ALA A 4 -24.69 7.93 -0.62
C ALA A 4 -24.46 7.75 0.89
N GLN A 5 -23.66 6.75 1.25
CA GLN A 5 -23.18 6.60 2.62
C GLN A 5 -21.86 7.36 2.72
N ILE A 6 -21.94 8.65 3.05
CA ILE A 6 -20.78 9.45 3.48
C ILE A 6 -20.36 8.87 4.83
N CYS A 7 -19.55 7.83 4.79
CA CYS A 7 -19.01 7.17 5.97
C CYS A 7 -17.64 7.81 6.20
N GLY A 8 -17.46 8.51 7.32
CA GLY A 8 -16.17 9.02 7.81
C GLY A 8 -15.21 7.88 8.13
N ARG A 9 -14.87 7.09 7.11
CA ARG A 9 -14.00 5.92 7.21
C ARG A 9 -12.57 6.41 7.24
N ARG A 10 -11.83 5.97 8.25
CA ARG A 10 -10.38 6.19 8.32
C ARG A 10 -9.76 5.48 7.11
N PHE A 11 -9.15 6.25 6.23
CA PHE A 11 -8.32 5.68 5.17
C PHE A 11 -6.98 5.26 5.78
N ARG A 12 -6.48 4.12 5.34
CA ARG A 12 -5.13 3.67 5.57
C ARG A 12 -4.39 3.75 4.25
N ILE A 13 -3.15 4.20 4.32
CA ILE A 13 -2.28 4.35 3.15
C ILE A 13 -1.11 3.39 3.31
N LEU A 14 -0.88 2.57 2.29
CA LEU A 14 0.37 1.84 2.10
C LEU A 14 1.17 2.60 1.05
N ALA A 15 2.28 3.20 1.47
CA ALA A 15 3.24 3.81 0.56
C ALA A 15 4.47 2.90 0.45
N VAL A 16 4.86 2.57 -0.78
CA VAL A 16 6.08 1.83 -1.08
C VAL A 16 7.00 2.75 -1.86
N ILE A 17 8.13 3.06 -1.24
CA ILE A 17 9.14 3.99 -1.76
C ILE A 17 10.41 3.19 -2.01
N ASP A 18 11.04 3.41 -3.15
CA ASP A 18 12.39 2.94 -3.41
C ASP A 18 13.39 3.92 -2.80
N ASP A 19 14.21 3.45 -1.87
CA ASP A 19 15.19 4.27 -1.14
C ASP A 19 16.43 4.60 -1.99
N PHE A 20 16.74 3.79 -2.99
CA PHE A 20 17.87 3.99 -3.89
C PHE A 20 17.58 5.10 -4.92
N SER A 21 16.44 5.04 -5.61
CA SER A 21 16.06 6.02 -6.63
C SER A 21 15.24 7.20 -6.08
N TRP A 22 14.82 7.14 -4.82
CA TRP A 22 13.87 8.07 -4.20
C TRP A 22 12.52 8.14 -4.93
N GLU A 23 12.20 7.12 -5.73
CA GLU A 23 10.94 7.06 -6.46
C GLU A 23 9.83 6.40 -5.64
N ASN A 24 8.61 6.89 -5.83
CA ASN A 24 7.42 6.28 -5.24
C ASN A 24 6.91 5.16 -6.17
N LEU A 25 7.08 3.91 -5.75
CA LEU A 25 6.69 2.74 -6.54
C LEU A 25 5.19 2.46 -6.47
N ALA A 26 4.54 2.73 -5.32
CA ALA A 26 3.10 2.62 -5.17
C ALA A 26 2.56 3.39 -3.97
N VAL A 27 1.35 3.93 -4.13
CA VAL A 27 0.52 4.43 -3.04
C VAL A 27 -0.86 3.80 -3.13
N VAL A 28 -1.24 3.04 -2.11
CA VAL A 28 -2.54 2.37 -2.02
C VAL A 28 -3.32 2.98 -0.87
N ALA A 29 -4.42 3.66 -1.19
CA ALA A 29 -5.38 4.16 -0.21
C ALA A 29 -6.57 3.19 -0.12
N ASP A 30 -6.80 2.63 1.06
CA ASP A 30 -7.95 1.76 1.32
C ASP A 30 -8.62 2.14 2.65
N THR A 31 -9.91 1.86 2.78
CA THR A 31 -10.63 2.01 4.05
C THR A 31 -10.25 0.92 5.06
N SER A 32 -9.65 -0.19 4.60
CA SER A 32 -9.02 -1.21 5.41
C SER A 32 -7.90 -1.91 4.63
N LEU A 33 -6.65 -1.74 5.06
CA LEU A 33 -5.52 -2.50 4.55
C LEU A 33 -5.37 -3.81 5.33
N SER A 34 -5.98 -4.88 4.81
CA SER A 34 -5.75 -6.23 5.34
C SER A 34 -4.38 -6.76 4.90
N GLY A 35 -3.78 -7.66 5.67
CA GLY A 35 -2.52 -8.29 5.29
C GLY A 35 -2.56 -8.96 3.91
N GLY A 36 -3.71 -9.57 3.55
CA GLY A 36 -3.91 -10.13 2.21
C GLY A 36 -3.90 -9.08 1.10
N ARG A 37 -4.43 -7.86 1.34
CA ARG A 37 -4.34 -6.77 0.37
C ARG A 37 -2.89 -6.30 0.21
N VAL A 38 -2.18 -6.11 1.32
CA VAL A 38 -0.76 -5.72 1.33
C VAL A 38 0.10 -6.71 0.53
N VAL A 39 -0.08 -8.01 0.76
CA VAL A 39 0.66 -9.05 0.02
C VAL A 39 0.43 -8.94 -1.49
N ARG A 40 -0.82 -8.76 -1.93
CA ARG A 40 -1.12 -8.66 -3.37
C ARG A 40 -0.43 -7.47 -4.03
N GLU A 41 -0.47 -6.30 -3.39
CA GLU A 41 0.16 -5.09 -3.93
C GLU A 41 1.69 -5.24 -3.95
N LEU A 42 2.29 -5.81 -2.89
CA LEU A 42 3.72 -6.10 -2.85
C LEU A 42 4.14 -7.14 -3.91
N THR A 43 3.34 -8.18 -4.13
CA THR A 43 3.62 -9.17 -5.20
C THR A 43 3.65 -8.51 -6.57
N ALA A 44 2.67 -7.65 -6.87
CA ALA A 44 2.63 -6.91 -8.14
C ALA A 44 3.85 -5.99 -8.32
N LEU A 45 4.33 -5.36 -7.23
CA LEU A 45 5.55 -4.56 -7.26
C LEU A 45 6.79 -5.39 -7.52
N VAL A 46 6.91 -6.56 -6.88
CA VAL A 46 8.03 -7.49 -7.10
C VAL A 46 8.04 -8.00 -8.54
N GLU A 47 6.88 -8.27 -9.14
CA GLU A 47 6.79 -8.66 -10.55
C GLU A 47 7.23 -7.53 -11.50
N ARG A 48 6.94 -6.27 -11.16
CA ARG A 48 7.23 -5.12 -12.01
C ARG A 48 8.66 -4.60 -11.91
N TYR A 49 9.20 -4.56 -10.69
CA TYR A 49 10.50 -3.92 -10.38
C TYR A 49 11.57 -4.92 -9.93
N GLY A 50 11.20 -6.19 -9.73
CA GLY A 50 12.08 -7.19 -9.14
C GLY A 50 12.01 -7.20 -7.61
N LYS A 51 12.65 -8.20 -7.00
CA LYS A 51 12.67 -8.36 -5.55
C LYS A 51 13.70 -7.41 -4.94
N SER A 52 13.25 -6.54 -4.03
CA SER A 52 14.17 -5.72 -3.24
C SER A 52 15.07 -6.61 -2.34
N PRO A 53 16.36 -6.28 -2.19
CA PRO A 53 17.24 -6.96 -1.24
C PRO A 53 16.84 -6.72 0.22
N MET A 54 16.14 -5.62 0.53
CA MET A 54 15.74 -5.27 1.89
C MET A 54 14.40 -4.54 1.89
N ILE A 55 13.50 -4.92 2.80
CA ILE A 55 12.21 -4.24 3.00
C ILE A 55 12.18 -3.75 4.45
N ILE A 56 12.00 -2.44 4.62
CA ILE A 56 11.80 -1.81 5.91
C ILE A 56 10.33 -1.41 5.98
N SER A 57 9.64 -1.81 7.04
CA SER A 57 8.24 -1.46 7.27
C SER A 57 8.15 -0.69 8.57
N GLU A 58 7.63 0.53 8.48
CA GLU A 58 7.26 1.30 9.66
C GLU A 58 5.81 0.98 10.02
N ASN A 59 5.63 0.31 11.16
CA ASN A 59 4.29 0.08 11.72
C ASN A 59 3.95 1.24 12.64
N GLY A 60 3.28 2.27 12.11
CA GLY A 60 2.66 3.29 12.96
C GLY A 60 1.68 2.63 13.94
N THR A 61 1.90 2.81 15.26
CA THR A 61 1.03 2.29 16.33
C THR A 61 -0.26 3.07 16.43
#